data_AF-A0A7Y9MB45-F1
#
_entry.id   AF-A0A7Y9MB45-F1
#
_cell.length_a   1.000
_cell.length_b   1.000
_cell.length_c   1.000
_cell.angle_alpha   90.00
_cell.angle_beta   90.00
_cell.angle_gamma   90.00
#
_symmetry.space_group_name_H-M   'P 1'
#
loop_
_entity.id
_entity.type
_entity.pdbx_description
1 polymer ?
#
loop_
_entity_poly.entity_id
_entity_poly.type
_entity_poly.pdbx_seq_one_letter_code
_entity_poly.pdbx_strand_id
1 'polypeptide(L)'
;MKRAAIMLVALLALAGCTPAQDATSPRPVEPIVTAAAVDGDGFLHASAYVEGVVESGGTCRFTFWADWGGASRLTSTASVVDGRTECGDVEEHIQPLRAGDYELVVTYESGGAEVESEPFGVSIPEH
;
A
#
# COMPACT_ATOMS: atom_id res chain seq x y z
N MET A 1 -24.49 28.71 68.16
CA MET A 1 -23.86 27.44 67.71
C MET A 1 -24.51 27.02 66.39
N LYS A 2 -23.74 26.32 65.55
CA LYS A 2 -23.81 26.28 64.08
C LYS A 2 -25.14 25.82 63.44
N ARG A 3 -25.49 26.48 62.32
CA ARG A 3 -26.54 26.12 61.34
C ARG A 3 -26.10 24.87 60.56
N ALA A 4 -26.97 23.88 60.43
CA ALA A 4 -26.78 22.75 59.52
C ALA A 4 -27.68 22.94 58.29
N ALA A 5 -27.07 23.23 57.15
CA ALA A 5 -27.72 23.37 55.86
C ALA A 5 -27.90 21.99 55.22
N ILE A 6 -29.13 21.67 54.82
CA ILE A 6 -29.49 20.50 54.03
C ILE A 6 -29.04 20.79 52.60
N MET A 7 -28.02 20.05 52.13
CA MET A 7 -27.46 20.19 50.79
C MET A 7 -28.25 19.28 49.84
N LEU A 8 -29.12 19.91 49.04
CA LEU A 8 -29.87 19.31 47.95
C LEU A 8 -28.89 19.00 46.81
N VAL A 9 -28.56 17.73 46.59
CA VAL A 9 -27.75 17.31 45.44
C VAL A 9 -28.68 17.08 44.26
N ALA A 10 -28.70 18.04 43.34
CA ALA A 10 -29.37 17.91 42.05
C ALA A 10 -28.53 17.02 41.13
N LEU A 11 -29.05 15.84 40.76
CA LEU A 11 -28.53 15.04 39.65
C LEU A 11 -28.92 15.72 38.32
N LEU A 12 -27.99 16.48 37.73
CA LEU A 12 -28.05 16.87 36.32
C LEU A 12 -27.51 15.73 35.46
N ALA A 13 -28.41 15.02 34.78
CA ALA A 13 -28.05 14.14 33.66
C ALA A 13 -27.57 15.01 32.50
N LEU A 14 -26.25 15.20 32.38
CA LEU A 14 -25.65 15.73 31.16
C LEU A 14 -25.69 14.61 30.12
N ALA A 15 -26.63 14.73 29.18
CA ALA A 15 -26.57 14.05 27.90
C ALA A 15 -25.24 14.44 27.23
N GLY A 16 -24.23 13.58 27.38
CA GLY A 16 -22.98 13.71 26.68
C GLY A 16 -23.24 13.48 25.20
N CYS A 17 -23.33 14.57 24.43
CA CYS A 17 -23.15 14.53 22.99
C CYS A 17 -21.82 13.83 22.71
N THR A 18 -21.86 12.60 22.18
CA THR A 18 -20.70 11.99 21.55
C THR A 18 -20.29 12.92 20.40
N PRO A 19 -19.04 13.40 20.32
CA PRO A 19 -18.60 14.11 19.12
C PRO A 19 -18.77 13.14 17.94
N ALA A 20 -19.58 13.52 16.96
CA ALA A 20 -19.58 12.87 15.66
C ALA A 20 -18.15 13.01 15.12
N GLN A 21 -17.42 11.90 15.05
CA GLN A 21 -16.11 11.90 14.40
C GLN A 21 -16.34 12.23 12.93
N ASP A 22 -15.81 13.37 12.48
CA ASP A 22 -15.79 13.78 11.08
C ASP A 22 -15.14 12.67 10.24
N ALA A 23 -15.96 11.99 9.44
CA ALA A 23 -15.54 10.91 8.55
C ALA A 23 -15.06 11.43 7.18
N THR A 24 -14.14 12.41 7.15
CA THR A 24 -13.76 13.03 5.86
C THR A 24 -12.30 13.43 5.73
N SER A 25 -11.35 12.65 6.25
CA SER A 25 -10.00 12.67 5.69
C SER A 25 -9.91 11.57 4.63
N PRO A 26 -9.67 11.92 3.34
CA PRO A 26 -9.39 10.93 2.32
C PRO A 26 -8.24 10.04 2.78
N ARG A 27 -8.41 8.72 2.67
CA ARG A 27 -7.31 7.79 2.93
C ARG A 27 -6.22 8.05 1.88
N PRO A 28 -4.93 8.15 2.25
CA PRO A 28 -3.86 8.26 1.28
C PRO A 28 -3.90 7.10 0.29
N VAL A 29 -3.61 7.39 -0.98
CA VAL A 29 -3.45 6.36 -2.01
C VAL A 29 -2.01 5.84 -1.91
N GLU A 30 -1.85 4.54 -1.70
CA GLU A 30 -0.55 3.93 -1.41
C GLU A 30 -0.46 2.54 -2.05
N PRO A 31 0.49 2.32 -2.98
CA PRO A 31 0.79 0.98 -3.49
C PRO A 31 1.56 0.17 -2.44
N ILE A 32 1.17 -1.08 -2.23
CA ILE A 32 1.77 -2.00 -1.26
C ILE A 32 2.20 -3.27 -1.98
N VAL A 33 3.50 -3.56 -1.93
CA VAL A 33 4.08 -4.82 -2.44
C VAL A 33 3.65 -5.97 -1.54
N THR A 34 3.06 -7.00 -2.14
CA THR A 34 2.65 -8.22 -1.42
C THR A 34 3.70 -9.32 -1.49
N ALA A 35 4.39 -9.43 -2.62
CA ALA A 35 5.46 -10.39 -2.81
C ALA A 35 6.43 -9.89 -3.90
N ALA A 36 7.70 -10.24 -3.74
CA ALA A 36 8.70 -10.19 -4.80
C ALA A 36 9.76 -11.26 -4.54
N ALA A 37 9.95 -12.21 -5.46
CA ALA A 37 10.89 -13.31 -5.30
C ALA A 37 11.23 -14.00 -6.62
N VAL A 38 12.40 -14.64 -6.68
CA VAL A 38 12.75 -15.57 -7.74
C VAL A 38 12.30 -16.98 -7.38
N ASP A 39 11.63 -17.67 -8.31
CA ASP A 39 11.18 -19.05 -8.12
C ASP A 39 12.25 -20.08 -8.51
N GLY A 40 11.91 -21.37 -8.38
CA GLY A 40 12.82 -22.47 -8.73
C GLY A 40 13.05 -22.67 -10.23
N ASP A 41 12.24 -22.04 -11.08
CA ASP A 41 12.30 -22.15 -12.54
C ASP A 41 13.07 -20.98 -13.17
N GLY A 42 13.54 -20.02 -12.34
CA GLY A 42 14.32 -18.88 -12.79
C GLY A 42 13.47 -17.69 -13.23
N PHE A 43 12.26 -17.57 -12.70
CA PHE A 43 11.39 -16.41 -12.91
C PHE A 43 11.35 -15.52 -11.69
N LEU A 44 11.52 -14.22 -11.91
CA LEU A 44 11.26 -13.17 -10.93
C LEU A 44 9.76 -12.85 -10.97
N HIS A 45 9.08 -13.06 -9.85
CA HIS A 45 7.67 -12.74 -9.64
C HIS A 45 7.53 -11.52 -8.73
N ALA A 46 6.54 -10.68 -9.00
CA ALA A 46 6.11 -9.65 -8.06
C ALA A 46 4.60 -9.40 -8.13
N SER A 47 4.03 -9.01 -7.00
CA SER A 47 2.63 -8.61 -6.90
C SER A 47 2.45 -7.46 -5.92
N ALA A 48 1.39 -6.68 -6.13
CA ALA A 48 1.04 -5.54 -5.30
C ALA A 48 -0.46 -5.24 -5.36
N TYR A 49 -0.92 -4.43 -4.41
CA TYR A 49 -2.24 -3.81 -4.42
C TYR A 49 -2.13 -2.33 -4.07
N VAL A 50 -3.22 -1.58 -4.18
CA VAL A 50 -3.27 -0.15 -3.83
C VAL A 50 -4.31 0.08 -2.73
N GLU A 51 -3.89 0.71 -1.64
CA GLU A 51 -4.77 1.19 -0.58
C GLU A 51 -5.30 2.59 -0.90
N GLY A 52 -6.43 2.94 -0.29
CA GLY A 52 -7.01 4.28 -0.40
C GLY A 52 -7.82 4.54 -1.66
N VAL A 53 -7.79 3.62 -2.63
CA VAL A 53 -8.59 3.69 -3.86
C VAL A 53 -9.12 2.31 -4.26
N VAL A 54 -10.33 2.28 -4.82
CA VAL A 54 -10.96 1.08 -5.39
C VAL A 54 -11.37 1.39 -6.81
N GLU A 55 -10.52 1.04 -7.78
CA GLU A 55 -10.78 1.27 -9.19
C GLU A 55 -10.07 0.26 -10.09
N SER A 56 -10.46 0.25 -11.37
CA SER A 56 -9.85 -0.53 -12.43
C SER A 56 -9.28 0.40 -13.49
N GLY A 57 -8.25 -0.07 -14.22
CA GLY A 57 -7.69 0.65 -15.36
C GLY A 57 -6.53 1.58 -15.04
N GLY A 58 -6.18 1.75 -13.76
CA GLY A 58 -4.90 2.35 -13.37
C GLY A 58 -3.71 1.52 -13.88
N THR A 59 -2.55 2.15 -14.04
CA THR A 59 -1.33 1.48 -14.48
C THR A 59 -0.44 1.22 -13.28
N CYS A 60 -0.09 -0.05 -13.04
CA CYS A 60 0.91 -0.41 -12.04
C CYS A 60 2.22 -0.74 -12.74
N ARG A 61 3.31 -0.22 -12.20
CA ARG A 61 4.62 -0.36 -12.80
C ARG A 61 5.66 -0.76 -11.78
N PHE A 62 6.13 -1.99 -11.94
CA PHE A 62 7.07 -2.65 -11.06
C PHE A 62 8.48 -2.36 -11.58
N THR A 63 9.27 -1.62 -10.82
CA THR A 63 10.65 -1.29 -11.20
C THR A 63 11.60 -1.90 -10.21
N PHE A 64 12.46 -2.79 -10.70
CA PHE A 64 13.50 -3.46 -9.93
C PHE A 64 14.80 -2.72 -10.14
N TRP A 65 15.18 -1.87 -9.20
CA TRP A 65 16.41 -1.08 -9.24
C TRP A 65 17.57 -1.89 -8.71
N ALA A 66 18.65 -2.00 -9.47
CA ALA A 66 19.90 -2.53 -8.98
C ALA A 66 20.80 -1.40 -8.46
N ASP A 67 21.57 -1.65 -7.41
CA ASP A 67 22.51 -0.68 -6.83
C ASP A 67 23.54 -0.14 -7.84
N TRP A 68 23.81 -0.91 -8.90
CA TRP A 68 24.72 -0.53 -9.98
C TRP A 68 24.08 0.35 -11.07
N GLY A 69 22.82 0.76 -10.88
CA GLY A 69 22.08 1.67 -11.76
C GLY A 69 21.33 1.01 -12.91
N GLY A 70 21.27 -0.33 -12.95
CA GLY A 70 20.40 -1.07 -13.85
C GLY A 70 18.96 -1.13 -13.33
N ALA A 71 18.01 -1.34 -14.24
CA ALA A 71 16.63 -1.60 -13.83
C ALA A 71 15.94 -2.59 -14.75
N SER A 72 15.08 -3.42 -14.18
CA SER A 72 14.02 -4.08 -14.94
C SER A 72 12.68 -3.42 -14.65
N ARG A 73 11.77 -3.43 -15.64
CA ARG A 73 10.48 -2.76 -15.52
C ARG A 73 9.37 -3.58 -16.14
N LEU A 74 8.41 -3.96 -15.32
CA LEU A 74 7.20 -4.68 -15.71
C LEU A 74 5.99 -3.79 -15.49
N THR A 75 4.96 -3.96 -16.32
CA THR A 75 3.73 -3.15 -16.24
C THR A 75 2.52 -4.06 -16.27
N SER A 76 1.53 -3.72 -15.45
CA SER A 76 0.22 -4.36 -15.43
C SER A 76 -0.87 -3.29 -15.37
N THR A 77 -2.10 -3.73 -15.65
CA THR A 77 -3.29 -2.90 -15.50
C THR A 77 -4.01 -3.30 -14.22
N ALA A 78 -4.27 -2.31 -13.37
CA ALA A 78 -4.95 -2.52 -12.11
C ALA A 78 -6.41 -2.96 -12.32
N SER A 79 -6.91 -3.80 -11.41
CA SER A 79 -8.28 -4.31 -11.44
C SER A 79 -8.88 -4.36 -10.04
N VAL A 80 -10.21 -4.28 -9.92
CA VAL A 80 -10.89 -4.47 -8.64
C VAL A 80 -11.07 -5.96 -8.34
N VAL A 81 -10.49 -6.42 -7.24
CA VAL A 81 -10.69 -7.77 -6.67
C VAL A 81 -11.09 -7.60 -5.21
N ASP A 82 -12.19 -8.23 -4.80
CA ASP A 82 -12.67 -8.23 -3.40
C ASP A 82 -12.75 -6.84 -2.74
N GLY A 83 -13.09 -5.81 -3.52
CA GLY A 83 -13.22 -4.43 -3.04
C GLY A 83 -11.88 -3.69 -2.87
N ARG A 84 -10.81 -4.18 -3.49
CA ARG A 84 -9.47 -3.59 -3.48
C ARG A 84 -8.93 -3.44 -4.90
N THR A 85 -8.12 -2.42 -5.12
CA THR A 85 -7.37 -2.24 -6.37
C THR A 85 -6.15 -3.16 -6.34
N GLU A 86 -6.15 -4.20 -7.15
CA GLU A 86 -5.02 -5.11 -7.32
C GLU A 86 -4.18 -4.68 -8.52
N CYS A 87 -2.86 -4.67 -8.37
CA CYS A 87 -1.92 -4.52 -9.48
C CYS A 87 -1.68 -5.86 -10.21
N GLY A 88 -2.18 -6.97 -9.67
CA GLY A 88 -1.95 -8.31 -10.23
C GLY A 88 -0.51 -8.78 -10.07
N ASP A 89 -0.22 -9.90 -10.73
CA ASP A 89 1.11 -10.53 -10.75
C ASP A 89 1.86 -10.18 -12.03
N VAL A 90 3.15 -9.90 -11.90
CA VAL A 90 4.09 -9.75 -13.02
C VAL A 90 5.20 -10.77 -12.90
N GLU A 91 5.68 -11.26 -14.04
CA GLU A 91 6.79 -12.21 -14.09
C GLU A 91 7.76 -11.87 -15.23
N GLU A 92 9.03 -12.16 -15.01
CA GLU A 92 10.05 -12.17 -16.06
C GLU A 92 11.13 -13.21 -15.78
N HIS A 93 11.78 -13.69 -16.84
CA HIS A 93 12.92 -14.59 -16.68
C HIS A 93 14.13 -13.84 -16.13
N ILE A 94 14.92 -14.44 -15.22
CA ILE A 94 16.09 -13.77 -14.61
C ILE A 94 17.35 -13.76 -15.48
N GLN A 95 17.38 -14.56 -16.56
CA GLN A 95 18.52 -14.64 -17.50
C GLN A 95 19.09 -13.29 -17.99
N PRO A 96 18.29 -12.28 -18.38
CA PRO A 96 18.81 -10.98 -18.78
C PRO A 96 19.23 -10.10 -17.59
N LEU A 97 18.87 -10.48 -16.36
CA LEU A 97 19.19 -9.76 -15.14
C LEU A 97 20.54 -10.23 -14.60
N ARG A 98 21.19 -9.34 -13.85
CA ARG A 98 22.43 -9.69 -13.14
C ARG A 98 22.04 -10.25 -11.78
N ALA A 99 22.74 -11.27 -11.31
CA ALA A 99 22.62 -11.68 -9.92
C ALA A 99 23.00 -10.53 -8.96
N GLY A 100 22.35 -10.47 -7.81
CA GLY A 100 22.55 -9.44 -6.80
C GLY A 100 21.26 -8.97 -6.14
N ASP A 101 21.40 -7.94 -5.31
CA ASP A 101 20.27 -7.31 -4.62
C ASP A 101 19.66 -6.20 -5.46
N TYR A 102 18.33 -6.14 -5.42
CA TYR A 102 17.50 -5.17 -6.11
C TYR A 102 16.48 -4.59 -5.14
N GLU A 103 16.03 -3.38 -5.40
CA GLU A 103 14.90 -2.74 -4.74
C GLU A 103 13.73 -2.64 -5.72
N LEU A 104 12.61 -3.30 -5.39
CA LEU A 104 11.35 -3.13 -6.09
C LEU A 104 10.63 -1.89 -5.58
N VAL A 105 10.29 -0.99 -6.49
CA VAL A 105 9.33 0.10 -6.27
C VAL A 105 8.16 -0.07 -7.23
N VAL A 106 6.94 0.00 -6.69
CA VAL A 106 5.71 -0.02 -7.49
C VAL A 106 5.17 1.38 -7.62
N THR A 107 5.14 1.87 -8.86
CA THR A 107 4.49 3.12 -9.22
C THR A 107 3.06 2.81 -9.67
N TYR A 108 2.07 3.47 -9.05
CA TYR A 108 0.68 3.43 -9.48
C TYR A 108 0.28 4.78 -10.11
N GLU A 109 -0.28 4.72 -11.31
CA GLU A 109 -0.72 5.90 -12.06
C GLU A 109 -2.21 5.79 -12.41
N SER A 110 -2.98 6.82 -12.06
CA SER A 110 -4.39 6.94 -12.45
C SER A 110 -4.85 8.39 -12.46
N GLY A 111 -5.69 8.76 -13.43
CA GLY A 111 -6.23 10.11 -13.54
C GLY A 111 -5.19 11.23 -13.68
N GLY A 112 -3.96 10.91 -14.11
CA GLY A 112 -2.83 11.83 -14.18
C GLY A 112 -2.11 12.08 -12.84
N ALA A 113 -2.48 11.37 -11.78
CA ALA A 113 -1.73 11.31 -10.54
C ALA A 113 -0.85 10.05 -10.51
N GLU A 114 0.30 10.17 -9.84
CA GLU A 114 1.26 9.09 -9.66
C GLU A 114 1.67 9.01 -8.19
N VAL A 115 1.74 7.79 -7.66
CA VAL A 115 2.21 7.49 -6.29
C VAL A 115 3.12 6.26 -6.31
N GLU A 116 4.07 6.19 -5.39
CA GLU A 116 5.04 5.10 -5.27
C GLU A 116 4.89 4.34 -3.95
N SER A 117 5.23 3.06 -3.97
CA SER A 117 5.38 2.26 -2.76
C SER A 117 6.67 2.60 -2.01
N GLU A 118 6.76 2.17 -0.75
CA GLU A 118 8.06 1.98 -0.11
C GLU A 118 8.91 0.94 -0.88
N PRO A 119 10.25 1.05 -0.87
CA PRO A 119 11.14 0.06 -1.48
C PRO A 119 11.01 -1.32 -0.84
N PHE A 120 10.96 -2.36 -1.68
CA PHE A 120 10.92 -3.75 -1.26
C PHE A 120 12.15 -4.51 -1.76
N GLY A 121 12.98 -5.03 -0.86
CA GLY A 121 14.20 -5.75 -1.22
C GLY A 121 13.91 -7.10 -1.88
N VAL A 122 14.60 -7.40 -2.98
CA VAL A 122 14.57 -8.70 -3.65
C VAL A 122 15.98 -9.11 -4.07
N SER A 123 16.33 -10.38 -3.86
CA SER A 123 17.64 -10.93 -4.24
C SER A 123 17.48 -11.85 -5.45
N ILE A 124 18.32 -11.64 -6.47
CA ILE A 124 18.42 -12.49 -7.66
C ILE A 124 19.62 -13.43 -7.49
N PRO A 125 19.42 -14.75 -7.51
CA PRO A 125 20.52 -15.72 -7.38
C PRO A 125 21.40 -15.77 -8.62
N GLU A 126 22.58 -16.39 -8.50
CA GLU A 126 23.40 -16.74 -9.67
C GLU A 126 22.76 -17.87 -10.47
N HIS A 127 22.84 -17.80 -11.80
CA HIS A 127 22.25 -18.75 -12.77
C HIS A 127 23.22 -19.16 -13.87
#